data_AF-A0A444J976-F1
#
_entry.id   AF-A0A444J976-F1
#
_cell.length_a   1.000
_cell.length_b   1.000
_cell.length_c   1.000
_cell.angle_alpha   90.00
_cell.angle_beta   90.00
_cell.angle_gamma   90.00
#
_symmetry.space_group_name_H-M   'P 1'
#
loop_
_entity.id
_entity.type
_entity.pdbx_description
1 polymer ?
#
loop_
_entity_poly.entity_id
_entity_poly.type
_entity_poly.pdbx_seq_one_letter_code
_entity_poly.pdbx_strand_id
1 'polypeptide(L)'
;VVVAKLSQKTKVNYGGHFHDAYKAGKKNSMIRTLRKATTADRTQVSEDLTSANIYALLAQGSELYDSSFRDILVPILKKRIKKKYGNNLLTFLKATDPANLLVSSFTVSLAQKGKLTTFFPKEAAEQEKILDLVAASAFKDEDTILLFSATFRHLLKVLDPDVRYYLIKKMVLADNGRGSFSKLITVILQYYLQEYPELLTASSRQLIQQTVERNGAVDLEKYLLTPFGEWKKDKRLGSISVFHPDDDGRKSFVSNGKNLLNHGYTMALSKQYTPYQDASAQELSKRAIQRTRSGKGLAALFDTMRRKPFAVAFVKKVKGIIISHSVYVYANEADQQLLMKHFLQGDDEMFAQRGHSYWRSEQITDPLEKLKANKQIAASDLTKRQRFLSLGSCGGVKAYTKLTRMFLGHIDILATIGTGMAIINDPYNRNFFETVAKNPSTITWEDMAAKSSFIFANGRGQDYLLPGCLTAILHKILDEDRKNRGDFSDAEQDFSLESEMEQEFNALQ
;
A
#
# COMPACT_ATOMS: atom_id res chain seq x y z
N VAL A 1 1.39 -33.74 -1.33
CA VAL A 1 0.31 -32.87 -1.86
C VAL A 1 0.85 -31.64 -2.61
N VAL A 2 1.68 -30.76 -2.02
CA VAL A 2 2.13 -29.51 -2.69
C VAL A 2 3.09 -29.75 -3.88
N VAL A 3 4.09 -30.63 -3.75
CA VAL A 3 5.03 -30.94 -4.87
C VAL A 3 4.29 -31.53 -6.09
N ALA A 4 3.19 -32.24 -5.87
CA ALA A 4 2.40 -32.85 -6.94
C ALA A 4 1.68 -31.82 -7.82
N LYS A 5 1.51 -30.58 -7.34
CA LYS A 5 0.89 -29.47 -8.10
C LYS A 5 1.89 -28.63 -8.90
N LEU A 6 3.20 -28.85 -8.73
CA LEU A 6 4.24 -28.13 -9.49
C LEU A 6 4.32 -28.63 -10.94
N SER A 7 4.85 -27.80 -11.84
CA SER A 7 5.14 -28.22 -13.22
C SER A 7 6.12 -29.40 -13.24
N GLN A 8 6.09 -30.19 -14.33
CA GLN A 8 6.93 -31.38 -14.45
C GLN A 8 8.42 -31.06 -14.35
N LYS A 9 8.87 -29.96 -14.96
CA LYS A 9 10.26 -29.51 -14.92
C LYS A 9 10.72 -29.18 -13.49
N THR A 10 9.88 -28.47 -12.73
CA THR A 10 10.18 -28.17 -11.32
C THR A 10 10.17 -29.43 -10.46
N LYS A 11 9.24 -30.36 -10.69
CA LYS A 11 9.20 -31.65 -10.00
C LYS A 11 10.49 -32.44 -10.18
N VAL A 12 11.02 -32.51 -11.40
CA VAL A 12 12.29 -33.19 -11.69
C VAL A 12 13.44 -32.55 -10.92
N ASN A 13 13.52 -31.21 -10.91
CA ASN A 13 14.64 -30.48 -10.32
C ASN A 13 14.63 -30.44 -8.79
N TYR A 14 13.46 -30.51 -8.15
CA TYR A 14 13.32 -30.30 -6.70
C TYR A 14 12.68 -31.49 -5.95
N GLY A 15 12.03 -32.40 -6.64
CA GLY A 15 11.28 -33.52 -6.05
C GLY A 15 12.16 -34.49 -5.28
N GLY A 16 13.32 -34.86 -5.83
CA GLY A 16 14.30 -35.72 -5.17
C GLY A 16 14.78 -35.12 -3.85
N HIS A 17 15.25 -33.87 -3.88
CA HIS A 17 15.70 -33.14 -2.69
C HIS A 17 14.61 -33.01 -1.62
N PHE A 18 13.35 -32.82 -2.02
CA PHE A 18 12.24 -32.77 -1.09
C PHE A 18 12.00 -34.14 -0.45
N HIS A 19 12.02 -35.22 -1.24
CA HIS A 19 11.81 -36.59 -0.77
C HIS A 19 12.91 -37.05 0.18
N ASP A 20 14.17 -36.72 -0.13
CA ASP A 20 15.31 -37.02 0.74
C ASP A 20 15.19 -36.30 2.09
N ALA A 21 14.80 -35.01 2.06
CA ALA A 21 14.54 -34.25 3.28
C ALA A 21 13.35 -34.79 4.08
N TYR A 22 12.31 -35.27 3.39
CA TYR A 22 11.14 -35.90 4.02
C TYR A 22 11.50 -37.21 4.71
N LYS A 23 12.18 -38.12 4.01
CA LYS A 23 12.68 -39.38 4.58
C LYS A 23 13.59 -39.15 5.78
N ALA A 24 14.43 -38.11 5.72
CA ALA A 24 15.33 -37.75 6.82
C ALA A 24 14.65 -36.97 7.98
N GLY A 25 13.33 -36.73 7.94
CA GLY A 25 12.61 -35.96 8.96
C GLY A 25 13.03 -34.48 9.05
N LYS A 26 13.74 -33.94 8.05
CA LYS A 26 14.33 -32.59 8.07
C LYS A 26 13.31 -31.54 7.63
N LYS A 27 12.31 -31.26 8.47
CA LYS A 27 11.20 -30.31 8.20
C LYS A 27 11.64 -28.95 7.64
N ASN A 28 12.68 -28.33 8.23
CA ASN A 28 13.20 -27.04 7.74
C ASN A 28 13.81 -27.13 6.34
N SER A 29 14.44 -28.27 6.01
CA SER A 29 14.99 -28.51 4.67
C SER A 29 13.88 -28.73 3.65
N MET A 30 12.82 -29.46 4.02
CA MET A 30 11.61 -29.62 3.21
C MET A 30 10.99 -28.26 2.88
N ILE A 31 10.76 -27.41 3.89
CA ILE A 31 10.17 -26.07 3.70
C ILE A 31 11.05 -25.21 2.79
N ARG A 32 12.37 -25.20 3.00
CA ARG A 32 13.30 -24.44 2.14
C ARG A 32 13.25 -24.94 0.69
N THR A 33 13.21 -26.25 0.48
CA THR A 33 13.13 -26.85 -0.86
C THR A 33 11.81 -26.51 -1.54
N LEU A 34 10.69 -26.63 -0.83
CA LEU A 34 9.38 -26.22 -1.34
C LEU A 34 9.35 -24.76 -1.74
N ARG A 35 9.86 -23.84 -0.91
CA ARG A 35 9.90 -22.41 -1.26
C ARG A 35 10.69 -22.15 -2.54
N LYS A 36 11.87 -22.74 -2.67
CA LYS A 36 12.68 -22.63 -3.89
C LYS A 36 11.94 -23.20 -5.11
N ALA A 37 11.33 -24.38 -4.94
CA ALA A 37 10.58 -25.04 -5.99
C ALA A 37 9.37 -24.19 -6.44
N THR A 38 8.55 -23.69 -5.51
CA THR A 38 7.39 -22.84 -5.84
C THR A 38 7.80 -21.52 -6.48
N THR A 39 8.87 -20.88 -6.02
CA THR A 39 9.39 -19.66 -6.69
C THR A 39 9.86 -19.98 -8.11
N ALA A 40 10.64 -21.05 -8.29
CA ALA A 40 11.10 -21.46 -9.61
C ALA A 40 9.94 -21.83 -10.53
N ASP A 41 8.92 -22.52 -10.01
CA ASP A 41 7.74 -22.92 -10.76
C ASP A 41 6.93 -21.72 -11.23
N ARG A 42 6.69 -20.74 -10.36
CA ARG A 42 5.99 -19.49 -10.74
C ARG A 42 6.68 -18.78 -11.89
N THR A 43 8.01 -18.69 -11.83
CA THR A 43 8.80 -18.10 -12.91
C THR A 43 8.73 -18.95 -14.18
N GLN A 44 8.90 -20.27 -14.08
CA GLN A 44 8.86 -21.17 -15.23
C GLN A 44 7.50 -21.18 -15.91
N VAL A 45 6.41 -21.31 -15.17
CA VAL A 45 5.05 -21.23 -15.70
C VAL A 45 4.86 -19.90 -16.44
N SER A 46 5.32 -18.79 -15.86
CA SER A 46 5.27 -17.48 -16.51
C SER A 46 6.14 -17.39 -17.77
N GLU A 47 7.29 -18.07 -17.78
CA GLU A 47 8.16 -18.18 -18.97
C GLU A 47 7.58 -19.09 -20.05
N ASP A 48 6.71 -20.04 -19.70
CA ASP A 48 6.06 -20.97 -20.62
C ASP A 48 4.78 -20.37 -21.25
N LEU A 49 4.12 -19.43 -20.56
CA LEU A 49 2.98 -18.69 -21.11
C LEU A 49 3.37 -17.94 -22.39
N THR A 50 2.43 -17.74 -23.31
CA THR A 50 2.65 -16.86 -24.49
C THR A 50 2.65 -15.38 -24.09
N SER A 51 3.15 -14.48 -24.94
CA SER A 51 3.05 -13.04 -24.67
C SER A 51 1.59 -12.56 -24.58
N ALA A 52 0.69 -13.16 -25.37
CA ALA A 52 -0.75 -12.88 -25.34
C ALA A 52 -1.39 -13.27 -24.00
N ASN A 53 -1.05 -14.44 -23.48
CA ASN A 53 -1.58 -14.89 -22.19
C ASN A 53 -1.05 -14.02 -21.03
N ILE A 54 0.23 -13.64 -21.05
CA ILE A 54 0.76 -12.70 -20.04
C ILE A 54 0.04 -11.35 -20.14
N TYR A 55 -0.20 -10.86 -21.35
CA TYR A 55 -0.93 -9.61 -21.57
C TYR A 55 -2.37 -9.68 -21.03
N ALA A 56 -3.10 -10.76 -21.30
CA ALA A 56 -4.44 -10.97 -20.78
C ALA A 56 -4.47 -11.01 -19.24
N LEU A 57 -3.53 -11.74 -18.63
CA LEU A 57 -3.37 -11.80 -17.17
C LEU A 57 -3.07 -10.42 -16.57
N LEU A 58 -2.18 -9.64 -17.20
CA LEU A 58 -1.86 -8.28 -16.76
C LEU A 58 -3.02 -7.31 -16.99
N ALA A 59 -3.94 -7.59 -17.91
CA ALA A 59 -5.15 -6.81 -18.12
C ALA A 59 -6.22 -7.05 -17.05
N GLN A 60 -6.24 -8.24 -16.44
CA GLN A 60 -7.18 -8.57 -15.35
C GLN A 60 -6.78 -7.95 -14.01
N GLY A 61 -5.49 -7.76 -13.74
CA GLY A 61 -4.94 -6.84 -12.71
C GLY A 61 -5.19 -7.16 -11.24
N SER A 62 -6.43 -7.45 -10.83
CA SER A 62 -6.86 -7.70 -9.45
C SER A 62 -6.70 -9.16 -9.02
N GLU A 63 -6.74 -10.12 -9.96
CA GLU A 63 -6.68 -11.56 -9.65
C GLU A 63 -5.25 -12.07 -9.39
N LEU A 64 -4.24 -11.27 -9.72
CA LEU A 64 -2.84 -11.65 -9.58
C LEU A 64 -2.25 -11.10 -8.28
N TYR A 65 -1.47 -11.94 -7.59
CA TYR A 65 -0.58 -11.43 -6.55
C TYR A 65 0.31 -10.31 -7.10
N ASP A 66 0.36 -9.18 -6.40
CA ASP A 66 1.13 -8.00 -6.81
C ASP A 66 2.60 -8.32 -7.14
N SER A 67 3.22 -9.23 -6.38
CA SER A 67 4.60 -9.70 -6.66
C SER A 67 4.68 -10.52 -7.95
N SER A 68 3.69 -11.37 -8.26
CA SER A 68 3.63 -12.08 -9.55
C SER A 68 3.46 -11.09 -10.70
N PHE A 69 2.56 -10.12 -10.55
CA PHE A 69 2.32 -9.09 -11.56
C PHE A 69 3.59 -8.29 -11.84
N ARG A 70 4.18 -7.69 -10.79
CA ARG A 70 5.25 -6.70 -10.91
C ARG A 70 6.63 -7.31 -11.09
N ASP A 71 6.93 -8.39 -10.38
CA ASP A 71 8.30 -8.90 -10.25
C ASP A 71 8.55 -10.09 -11.19
N ILE A 72 7.50 -10.67 -11.79
CA ILE A 72 7.59 -11.81 -12.71
C ILE A 72 7.01 -11.47 -14.09
N LEU A 73 5.70 -11.22 -14.17
CA LEU A 73 4.99 -11.08 -15.45
C LEU A 73 5.41 -9.83 -16.22
N VAL A 74 5.48 -8.66 -15.58
CA VAL A 74 5.92 -7.41 -16.22
C VAL A 74 7.35 -7.52 -16.78
N PRO A 75 8.37 -7.99 -16.03
CA PRO A 75 9.73 -8.20 -16.56
C PRO A 75 9.78 -9.18 -17.73
N ILE A 76 9.07 -10.31 -17.65
CA ILE A 76 9.04 -11.31 -18.73
C ILE A 76 8.41 -10.72 -19.98
N LEU A 77 7.26 -10.04 -19.86
CA LEU A 77 6.61 -9.39 -20.99
C LEU A 77 7.51 -8.32 -21.59
N LYS A 78 8.14 -7.47 -20.78
CA LYS A 78 9.06 -6.42 -21.25
C LYS A 78 10.23 -7.01 -22.04
N LYS A 79 10.83 -8.11 -21.55
CA LYS A 79 11.91 -8.83 -22.26
C LYS A 79 11.44 -9.35 -23.63
N ARG A 80 10.21 -9.85 -23.72
CA ARG A 80 9.63 -10.37 -24.97
C ARG A 80 9.26 -9.26 -25.94
N ILE A 81 8.69 -8.15 -25.46
CA ILE A 81 8.44 -6.95 -26.26
C ILE A 81 9.76 -6.42 -26.83
N LYS A 82 10.81 -6.35 -26.01
CA LYS A 82 12.16 -5.98 -26.47
C LYS A 82 12.67 -6.92 -27.57
N LYS A 83 12.55 -8.24 -27.39
CA LYS A 83 13.10 -9.24 -28.32
C LYS A 83 12.33 -9.32 -29.65
N LYS A 84 10.99 -9.28 -29.62
CA LYS A 84 10.14 -9.57 -30.79
C LYS A 84 9.53 -8.32 -31.44
N TYR A 85 9.42 -7.22 -30.70
CA TYR A 85 8.68 -6.03 -31.12
C TYR A 85 9.52 -4.76 -30.98
N GLY A 86 10.86 -4.87 -30.99
CA GLY A 86 11.76 -3.71 -30.98
C GLY A 86 11.65 -2.83 -29.73
N ASN A 87 11.15 -3.35 -28.61
CA ASN A 87 10.85 -2.59 -27.40
C ASN A 87 9.69 -1.58 -27.56
N ASN A 88 8.82 -1.79 -28.55
CA ASN A 88 7.68 -0.93 -28.87
C ASN A 88 6.37 -1.54 -28.38
N LEU A 89 5.71 -0.88 -27.43
CA LEU A 89 4.43 -1.34 -26.88
C LEU A 89 3.32 -1.31 -27.93
N LEU A 90 3.25 -0.28 -28.77
CA LEU A 90 2.18 -0.14 -29.77
C LEU A 90 2.25 -1.25 -30.82
N THR A 91 3.45 -1.60 -31.28
CA THR A 91 3.65 -2.73 -32.19
C THR A 91 3.22 -4.05 -31.55
N PHE A 92 3.52 -4.22 -30.26
CA PHE A 92 3.06 -5.39 -29.50
C PHE A 92 1.54 -5.46 -29.38
N LEU A 93 0.88 -4.36 -29.02
CA LEU A 93 -0.57 -4.29 -28.86
C LEU A 93 -1.29 -4.56 -30.18
N LYS A 94 -0.87 -3.92 -31.28
CA LYS A 94 -1.43 -4.16 -32.62
C LYS A 94 -1.33 -5.62 -33.07
N ALA A 95 -0.24 -6.30 -32.69
CA ALA A 95 -0.03 -7.70 -33.07
C ALA A 95 -0.77 -8.69 -32.16
N THR A 96 -1.07 -8.30 -30.92
CA THR A 96 -1.59 -9.22 -29.88
C THR A 96 -3.07 -9.02 -29.60
N ASP A 97 -3.55 -7.78 -29.69
CA ASP A 97 -4.94 -7.37 -29.47
C ASP A 97 -5.32 -6.28 -30.50
N PRO A 98 -5.44 -6.63 -31.80
CA PRO A 98 -5.75 -5.67 -32.86
C PRO A 98 -7.13 -5.03 -32.72
N ALA A 99 -8.06 -5.69 -32.01
CA ALA A 99 -9.40 -5.19 -31.73
C ALA A 99 -9.45 -4.28 -30.48
N ASN A 100 -8.33 -4.11 -29.77
CA ASN A 100 -8.19 -3.31 -28.55
C ASN A 100 -9.15 -3.73 -27.41
N LEU A 101 -9.47 -5.02 -27.29
CA LEU A 101 -10.41 -5.53 -26.31
C LEU A 101 -9.93 -5.37 -24.86
N LEU A 102 -8.62 -5.48 -24.62
CA LEU A 102 -8.01 -5.48 -23.28
C LEU A 102 -7.07 -4.30 -23.05
N VAL A 103 -6.85 -3.43 -24.05
CA VAL A 103 -5.87 -2.34 -24.00
C VAL A 103 -6.13 -1.36 -22.85
N SER A 104 -7.40 -1.00 -22.65
CA SER A 104 -7.79 -0.11 -21.54
C SER A 104 -7.49 -0.77 -20.19
N SER A 105 -7.97 -2.01 -19.97
CA SER A 105 -7.79 -2.76 -18.72
C SER A 105 -6.32 -3.02 -18.41
N PHE A 106 -5.52 -3.33 -19.43
CA PHE A 106 -4.06 -3.46 -19.31
C PHE A 106 -3.39 -2.15 -18.86
N THR A 107 -3.75 -1.04 -19.49
CA THR A 107 -3.19 0.28 -19.17
C THR A 107 -3.56 0.70 -17.74
N VAL A 108 -4.82 0.51 -17.36
CA VAL A 108 -5.34 0.77 -16.01
C VAL A 108 -4.61 -0.10 -14.97
N SER A 109 -4.48 -1.40 -15.22
CA SER A 109 -3.81 -2.32 -14.30
C SER A 109 -2.32 -1.98 -14.11
N LEU A 110 -1.63 -1.62 -15.19
CA LEU A 110 -0.25 -1.14 -15.11
C LEU A 110 -0.14 0.16 -14.31
N ALA A 111 -1.06 1.11 -14.47
CA ALA A 111 -1.06 2.37 -13.72
C ALA A 111 -1.32 2.14 -12.23
N GLN A 112 -2.33 1.32 -11.90
CA GLN A 112 -2.68 0.97 -10.52
C GLN A 112 -1.53 0.28 -9.77
N LYS A 113 -0.70 -0.49 -10.49
CA LYS A 113 0.48 -1.18 -9.94
C LYS A 113 1.79 -0.42 -10.19
N GLY A 114 1.76 0.84 -10.65
CA GLY A 114 2.95 1.67 -10.85
C GLY A 114 3.95 1.15 -11.89
N LYS A 115 3.48 0.36 -12.87
CA LYS A 115 4.31 -0.26 -13.93
C LYS A 115 4.06 0.31 -15.32
N LEU A 116 3.17 1.27 -15.48
CA LEU A 116 2.83 1.87 -16.77
C LEU A 116 4.08 2.40 -17.51
N THR A 117 4.92 3.19 -16.84
CA THR A 117 6.13 3.77 -17.42
C THR A 117 7.18 2.74 -17.86
N THR A 118 7.10 1.49 -17.38
CA THR A 118 8.02 0.41 -17.79
C THR A 118 7.88 0.08 -19.28
N PHE A 119 6.71 0.34 -19.87
CA PHE A 119 6.41 0.02 -21.26
C PHE A 119 6.44 1.23 -22.19
N PHE A 120 6.76 2.43 -21.69
CA PHE A 120 6.83 3.63 -22.53
C PHE A 120 7.98 3.53 -23.55
N PRO A 121 7.74 3.88 -24.83
CA PRO A 121 8.74 3.96 -25.88
C PRO A 121 9.60 5.21 -25.67
N LYS A 122 10.74 5.27 -26.38
CA LYS A 122 11.61 6.44 -26.36
C LYS A 122 11.12 7.55 -27.28
N GLU A 123 10.48 7.18 -28.40
CA GLU A 123 10.07 8.12 -29.45
C GLU A 123 8.83 8.92 -29.05
N ALA A 124 8.90 10.25 -29.19
CA ALA A 124 7.84 11.17 -28.77
C ALA A 124 6.47 10.85 -29.40
N ALA A 125 6.42 10.65 -30.72
CA ALA A 125 5.19 10.35 -31.44
C ALA A 125 4.51 9.04 -31.00
N GLU A 126 5.27 8.09 -30.43
CA GLU A 126 4.71 6.86 -29.88
C GLU A 126 4.26 7.04 -28.44
N GLN A 127 4.96 7.87 -27.67
CA GLN A 127 4.52 8.26 -26.33
C GLN A 127 3.15 8.95 -26.40
N GLU A 128 2.93 9.86 -27.36
CA GLU A 128 1.63 10.53 -27.55
C GLU A 128 0.48 9.54 -27.77
N LYS A 129 0.68 8.53 -28.63
CA LYS A 129 -0.34 7.50 -28.90
C LYS A 129 -0.67 6.66 -27.68
N ILE A 130 0.32 6.37 -26.83
CA ILE A 130 0.06 5.69 -25.56
C ILE A 130 -0.65 6.64 -24.59
N LEU A 131 -0.29 7.92 -24.57
CA LEU A 131 -0.98 8.91 -23.77
C LEU A 131 -2.44 9.10 -24.18
N ASP A 132 -2.78 8.95 -25.46
CA ASP A 132 -4.18 8.95 -25.89
C ASP A 132 -4.98 7.81 -25.25
N LEU A 133 -4.40 6.60 -25.20
CA LEU A 133 -5.00 5.45 -24.52
C LEU A 133 -5.11 5.68 -23.01
N VAL A 134 -4.06 6.24 -22.39
CA VAL A 134 -4.05 6.58 -20.95
C VAL A 134 -5.10 7.64 -20.65
N ALA A 135 -5.18 8.71 -21.43
CA ALA A 135 -6.11 9.81 -21.24
C ALA A 135 -7.56 9.36 -21.37
N ALA A 136 -7.86 8.50 -22.34
CA ALA A 136 -9.20 7.92 -22.52
C ALA A 136 -9.67 7.12 -21.30
N SER A 137 -8.76 6.47 -20.58
CA SER A 137 -9.07 5.72 -19.36
C SER A 137 -9.00 6.58 -18.08
N ALA A 138 -8.02 7.48 -17.97
CA ALA A 138 -7.67 8.19 -16.74
C ALA A 138 -8.47 9.48 -16.52
N PHE A 139 -8.98 10.10 -17.59
CA PHE A 139 -9.68 11.38 -17.51
C PHE A 139 -11.19 11.24 -17.77
N LYS A 140 -11.76 10.10 -17.35
CA LYS A 140 -13.19 9.83 -17.51
C LYS A 140 -14.02 10.43 -16.37
N ASP A 141 -13.55 10.25 -15.13
CA ASP A 141 -14.27 10.61 -13.91
C ASP A 141 -13.31 10.74 -12.70
N GLU A 142 -13.88 11.07 -11.54
CA GLU A 142 -13.16 11.30 -10.28
C GLU A 142 -12.39 10.05 -9.79
N ASP A 143 -12.97 8.86 -9.95
CA ASP A 143 -12.34 7.63 -9.46
C ASP A 143 -11.21 7.18 -10.39
N THR A 144 -11.41 7.26 -11.70
CA THR A 144 -10.37 6.92 -12.68
C THR A 144 -9.17 7.85 -12.56
N ILE A 145 -9.34 9.16 -12.41
CA ILE A 145 -8.19 10.07 -12.27
C ILE A 145 -7.40 9.82 -10.97
N LEU A 146 -8.09 9.46 -9.89
CA LEU A 146 -7.44 9.04 -8.64
C LEU A 146 -6.59 7.79 -8.85
N LEU A 147 -7.09 6.77 -9.55
CA LEU A 147 -6.36 5.52 -9.80
C LEU A 147 -5.03 5.75 -10.55
N PHE A 148 -4.95 6.78 -11.39
CA PHE A 148 -3.73 7.13 -12.13
C PHE A 148 -2.80 8.10 -11.40
N SER A 149 -3.26 8.72 -10.31
CA SER A 149 -2.51 9.75 -9.56
C SER A 149 -1.13 9.28 -9.08
N ALA A 150 -1.00 8.02 -8.69
CA ALA A 150 0.27 7.44 -8.25
C ALA A 150 1.33 7.35 -9.36
N THR A 151 0.90 7.38 -10.62
CA THR A 151 1.78 7.25 -11.79
C THR A 151 2.14 8.62 -12.39
N PHE A 152 1.32 9.64 -12.21
CA PHE A 152 1.49 10.97 -12.81
C PHE A 152 2.87 11.60 -12.60
N ARG A 153 3.39 11.55 -11.37
CA ARG A 153 4.75 12.01 -11.07
C ARG A 153 5.82 11.32 -11.91
N HIS A 154 5.73 9.99 -12.03
CA HIS A 154 6.70 9.19 -12.77
C HIS A 154 6.53 9.36 -14.27
N LEU A 155 5.29 9.54 -14.73
CA LEU A 155 4.96 9.80 -16.12
C LEU A 155 5.63 11.09 -16.59
N LEU A 156 5.47 12.19 -15.86
CA LEU A 156 6.06 13.49 -16.23
C LEU A 156 7.59 13.42 -16.38
N LYS A 157 8.28 12.60 -15.57
CA LYS A 157 9.73 12.39 -15.62
C LYS A 157 10.21 11.56 -16.81
N VAL A 158 9.37 10.63 -17.28
CA VAL A 158 9.72 9.69 -18.36
C VAL A 158 9.38 10.25 -19.74
N LEU A 159 8.38 11.12 -19.82
CA LEU A 159 7.97 11.75 -21.06
C LEU A 159 9.04 12.72 -21.61
N ASP A 160 9.15 12.74 -22.93
CA ASP A 160 9.88 13.77 -23.68
C ASP A 160 9.27 15.17 -23.43
N PRO A 161 10.06 16.27 -23.40
CA PRO A 161 9.55 17.61 -23.11
C PRO A 161 8.29 18.02 -23.88
N ASP A 162 8.22 17.75 -25.19
CA ASP A 162 7.05 18.15 -26.00
C ASP A 162 5.82 17.29 -25.65
N VAL A 163 6.05 16.03 -25.30
CA VAL A 163 4.99 15.09 -24.91
C VAL A 163 4.43 15.42 -23.52
N ARG A 164 5.22 16.04 -22.62
CA ARG A 164 4.70 16.58 -21.35
C ARG A 164 3.67 17.68 -21.60
N TYR A 165 3.97 18.59 -22.54
CA TYR A 165 3.01 19.61 -22.95
C TYR A 165 1.75 18.98 -23.54
N TYR A 166 1.89 17.92 -24.36
CA TYR A 166 0.75 17.18 -24.89
C TYR A 166 -0.14 16.58 -23.79
N LEU A 167 0.46 15.95 -22.77
CA LEU A 167 -0.28 15.43 -21.60
C LEU A 167 -1.08 16.53 -20.90
N ILE A 168 -0.44 17.68 -20.65
CA ILE A 168 -1.09 18.83 -20.00
C ILE A 168 -2.27 19.33 -20.85
N LYS A 169 -2.09 19.44 -22.17
CA LYS A 169 -3.17 19.82 -23.08
C LYS A 169 -4.34 18.84 -23.00
N LYS A 170 -4.09 17.53 -22.94
CA LYS A 170 -5.13 16.51 -22.78
C LYS A 170 -5.89 16.66 -21.46
N MET A 171 -5.19 16.93 -20.37
CA MET A 171 -5.83 17.20 -19.07
C MET A 171 -6.74 18.42 -19.13
N VAL A 172 -6.26 19.54 -19.69
CA VAL A 172 -7.03 20.77 -19.82
C VAL A 172 -8.23 20.61 -20.77
N LEU A 173 -8.12 19.77 -21.80
CA LEU A 173 -9.24 19.46 -22.70
C LEU A 173 -10.31 18.55 -22.06
N ALA A 174 -9.91 17.65 -21.16
CA ALA A 174 -10.84 16.80 -20.43
C ALA A 174 -11.58 17.56 -19.32
N ASP A 175 -11.01 18.67 -18.86
CA ASP A 175 -11.61 19.55 -17.87
C ASP A 175 -12.87 20.25 -18.42
N ASN A 176 -14.01 19.95 -17.81
CA ASN A 176 -15.30 20.54 -18.16
C ASN A 176 -15.62 21.82 -17.37
N GLY A 177 -14.70 22.27 -16.52
CA GLY A 177 -14.79 23.50 -15.71
C GLY A 177 -15.79 23.43 -14.56
N ARG A 178 -16.34 22.25 -14.22
CA ARG A 178 -17.35 22.07 -13.18
C ARG A 178 -17.08 20.83 -12.30
N GLY A 179 -17.52 20.90 -11.05
CA GLY A 179 -17.52 19.77 -10.11
C GLY A 179 -16.14 19.35 -9.60
N SER A 180 -16.11 18.27 -8.81
CA SER A 180 -14.87 17.82 -8.18
C SER A 180 -13.87 17.25 -9.19
N PHE A 181 -14.31 16.67 -10.31
CA PHE A 181 -13.40 16.26 -11.38
C PHE A 181 -12.50 17.40 -11.90
N SER A 182 -13.08 18.55 -12.21
CA SER A 182 -12.35 19.74 -12.67
C SER A 182 -11.40 20.28 -11.59
N LYS A 183 -11.83 20.20 -10.32
CA LYS A 183 -10.98 20.53 -9.16
C LYS A 183 -9.78 19.58 -9.07
N LEU A 184 -9.95 18.28 -9.27
CA LEU A 184 -8.86 17.29 -9.26
C LEU A 184 -7.84 17.56 -10.39
N ILE A 185 -8.30 17.89 -11.60
CA ILE A 185 -7.41 18.30 -12.70
C ILE A 185 -6.62 19.55 -12.30
N THR A 186 -7.30 20.56 -11.79
CA THR A 186 -6.68 21.82 -11.33
C THR A 186 -5.58 21.55 -10.31
N VAL A 187 -5.84 20.71 -9.32
CA VAL A 187 -4.87 20.33 -8.28
C VAL A 187 -3.67 19.61 -8.86
N ILE A 188 -3.86 18.66 -9.79
CA ILE A 188 -2.72 17.96 -10.43
C ILE A 188 -1.85 18.95 -11.18
N LEU A 189 -2.46 19.88 -11.93
CA LEU A 189 -1.73 20.90 -12.70
C LEU A 189 -1.00 21.90 -11.78
N GLN A 190 -1.64 22.39 -10.72
CA GLN A 190 -1.00 23.23 -9.69
C GLN A 190 0.19 22.51 -9.03
N TYR A 191 0.00 21.23 -8.67
CA TYR A 191 1.05 20.41 -8.08
C TYR A 191 2.25 20.28 -9.02
N TYR A 192 2.05 20.08 -10.32
CA TYR A 192 3.15 20.07 -11.29
C TYR A 192 3.90 21.40 -11.35
N LEU A 193 3.17 22.53 -11.29
CA LEU A 193 3.77 23.86 -11.34
C LEU A 193 4.63 24.16 -10.12
N GLN A 194 4.21 23.69 -8.94
CA GLN A 194 4.92 23.90 -7.68
C GLN A 194 6.11 22.94 -7.51
N GLU A 195 5.92 21.66 -7.81
CA GLU A 195 6.87 20.60 -7.44
C GLU A 195 7.83 20.19 -8.55
N TYR A 196 7.46 20.43 -9.81
CA TYR A 196 8.25 20.05 -10.99
C TYR A 196 8.38 21.19 -12.02
N PRO A 197 8.64 22.44 -11.61
CA PRO A 197 8.74 23.56 -12.55
C PRO A 197 9.81 23.31 -13.62
N GLU A 198 10.88 22.58 -13.29
CA GLU A 198 11.98 22.20 -14.19
C GLU A 198 11.55 21.26 -15.32
N LEU A 199 10.45 20.52 -15.15
CA LEU A 199 9.93 19.61 -16.16
C LEU A 199 8.96 20.30 -17.13
N LEU A 200 8.58 21.55 -16.87
CA LEU A 200 7.55 22.30 -17.60
C LEU A 200 8.15 23.38 -18.50
N THR A 201 7.73 23.40 -19.77
CA THR A 201 8.03 24.48 -20.73
C THR A 201 7.27 25.76 -20.37
N ALA A 202 7.69 26.91 -20.90
CA ALA A 202 6.99 28.19 -20.70
C ALA A 202 5.51 28.11 -21.12
N SER A 203 5.22 27.49 -22.27
CA SER A 203 3.85 27.26 -22.74
C SER A 203 3.04 26.35 -21.81
N SER A 204 3.68 25.32 -21.23
CA SER A 204 3.05 24.44 -20.25
C SER A 204 2.65 25.23 -18.99
N ARG A 205 3.56 26.06 -18.48
CA ARG A 205 3.30 26.88 -17.27
C ARG A 205 2.17 27.88 -17.51
N GLN A 206 2.17 28.54 -18.67
CA GLN A 206 1.10 29.48 -19.05
C GLN A 206 -0.27 28.78 -19.15
N LEU A 207 -0.32 27.62 -19.81
CA LEU A 207 -1.56 26.85 -19.96
C LEU A 207 -2.10 26.38 -18.60
N ILE A 208 -1.21 25.94 -17.70
CA ILE A 208 -1.56 25.58 -16.33
C ILE A 208 -2.12 26.80 -15.59
N GLN A 209 -1.40 27.93 -15.59
CA GLN A 209 -1.82 29.15 -14.90
C GLN A 209 -3.21 29.62 -15.36
N GLN A 210 -3.46 29.67 -16.67
CA GLN A 210 -4.78 30.03 -17.20
C GLN A 210 -5.89 29.07 -16.75
N THR A 211 -5.61 27.77 -16.70
CA THR A 211 -6.56 26.76 -16.23
C THR A 211 -6.87 26.94 -14.74
N VAL A 212 -5.84 27.23 -13.94
CA VAL A 212 -5.96 27.46 -12.50
C VAL A 212 -6.73 28.75 -12.20
N GLU A 213 -6.45 29.83 -12.94
CA GLU A 213 -7.19 31.09 -12.85
C GLU A 213 -8.67 30.90 -13.19
N ARG A 214 -8.97 30.11 -14.25
CA ARG A 214 -10.33 29.80 -14.67
C ARG A 214 -11.11 29.01 -13.60
N ASN A 215 -10.49 27.99 -13.03
CA ASN A 215 -11.17 27.04 -12.15
C ASN A 215 -11.12 27.44 -10.66
N GLY A 216 -10.24 28.38 -10.31
CA GLY A 216 -9.93 28.76 -8.95
C GLY A 216 -8.74 27.98 -8.38
N ALA A 217 -7.77 28.72 -7.84
CA ALA A 217 -6.60 28.12 -7.20
C ALA A 217 -6.99 27.38 -5.91
N VAL A 218 -6.44 26.19 -5.73
CA VAL A 218 -6.50 25.43 -4.48
C VAL A 218 -5.23 25.69 -3.66
N ASP A 219 -5.40 25.97 -2.37
CA ASP A 219 -4.30 26.02 -1.40
C ASP A 219 -3.83 24.59 -1.08
N LEU A 220 -2.70 24.20 -1.67
CA LEU A 220 -2.11 22.88 -1.47
C LEU A 220 -1.42 22.74 -0.11
N GLU A 221 -0.96 23.85 0.50
CA GLU A 221 -0.23 23.83 1.78
C GLU A 221 -1.12 23.32 2.92
N LYS A 222 -2.43 23.62 2.87
CA LYS A 222 -3.43 23.08 3.81
C LYS A 222 -3.38 21.55 3.91
N TYR A 223 -3.11 20.85 2.81
CA TYR A 223 -3.09 19.39 2.77
C TYR A 223 -1.75 18.78 3.21
N LEU A 224 -0.73 19.61 3.39
CA LEU A 224 0.58 19.24 3.93
C LEU A 224 0.65 19.40 5.46
N LEU A 225 -0.36 20.02 6.08
CA LEU A 225 -0.43 20.15 7.53
C LEU A 225 -0.52 18.78 8.23
N THR A 226 0.14 18.69 9.38
CA THR A 226 0.20 17.47 10.18
C THR A 226 -0.62 17.61 11.47
N PRO A 227 -1.19 16.50 11.98
CA PRO A 227 -1.92 16.52 13.26
C PRO A 227 -1.01 16.46 14.49
N PHE A 228 0.29 16.75 14.34
CA PHE A 228 1.28 16.47 15.41
C PHE A 228 1.11 17.35 16.65
N GLY A 229 0.43 18.49 16.54
CA GLY A 229 0.03 19.30 17.69
C GLY A 229 -0.96 18.55 18.59
N GLU A 230 -2.00 17.98 17.98
CA GLU A 230 -2.97 17.13 18.67
C GLU A 230 -2.29 15.89 19.25
N TRP A 231 -1.47 15.21 18.45
CA TRP A 231 -0.85 13.93 18.86
C TRP A 231 0.13 14.05 20.01
N LYS A 232 0.77 15.21 20.22
CA LYS A 232 1.73 15.38 21.33
C LYS A 232 1.08 15.86 22.62
N LYS A 233 -0.24 16.11 22.63
CA LYS A 233 -0.95 16.75 23.75
C LYS A 233 -0.84 15.96 25.06
N ASP A 234 -0.89 14.63 24.99
CA ASP A 234 -0.81 13.72 26.14
C ASP A 234 0.63 13.27 26.45
N LYS A 235 1.64 13.79 25.71
CA LYS A 235 3.05 13.39 25.77
C LYS A 235 3.28 11.91 25.49
N ARG A 236 2.42 11.27 24.70
CA ARG A 236 2.50 9.88 24.29
C ARG A 236 2.32 9.76 22.78
N LEU A 237 2.99 8.80 22.17
CA LEU A 237 2.75 8.38 20.79
C LEU A 237 2.67 6.85 20.78
N GLY A 238 1.60 6.30 20.25
CA GLY A 238 1.25 4.90 20.28
C GLY A 238 0.95 4.34 18.90
N SER A 239 1.38 3.10 18.66
CA SER A 239 0.95 2.32 17.50
C SER A 239 0.63 0.90 17.90
N ILE A 240 -0.21 0.24 17.09
CA ILE A 240 -0.38 -1.20 17.10
C ILE A 240 0.03 -1.79 15.75
N SER A 241 0.94 -2.77 15.76
CA SER A 241 1.30 -3.59 14.60
C SER A 241 0.70 -4.99 14.73
N VAL A 242 -0.09 -5.42 13.75
CA VAL A 242 -0.71 -6.75 13.73
C VAL A 242 0.00 -7.65 12.72
N PHE A 243 0.60 -8.74 13.19
CA PHE A 243 1.33 -9.71 12.38
C PHE A 243 0.49 -10.95 12.13
N HIS A 244 0.33 -11.34 10.86
CA HIS A 244 -0.40 -12.58 10.54
C HIS A 244 0.38 -13.83 11.00
N PRO A 245 -0.28 -14.92 11.46
CA PRO A 245 0.36 -16.13 12.00
C PRO A 245 1.00 -17.05 10.94
N ASP A 246 1.58 -16.48 9.88
CA ASP A 246 2.29 -17.19 8.81
C ASP A 246 3.82 -17.01 8.90
N ASP A 247 4.53 -17.59 7.94
CA ASP A 247 6.00 -17.51 7.87
C ASP A 247 6.51 -16.10 7.60
N ASP A 248 5.75 -15.26 6.88
CA ASP A 248 6.12 -13.89 6.57
C ASP A 248 5.92 -12.99 7.78
N GLY A 249 4.75 -13.08 8.41
CA GLY A 249 4.42 -12.41 9.67
C GLY A 249 5.40 -12.76 10.77
N ARG A 250 5.84 -14.02 10.89
CA ARG A 250 6.88 -14.42 11.85
C ARG A 250 8.23 -13.74 11.57
N LYS A 251 8.67 -13.68 10.32
CA LYS A 251 9.93 -13.01 9.94
C LYS A 251 9.84 -11.51 10.16
N SER A 252 8.72 -10.90 9.76
CA SER A 252 8.41 -9.49 9.93
C SER A 252 8.37 -9.11 11.41
N PHE A 253 7.75 -9.92 12.27
CA PHE A 253 7.73 -9.74 13.72
C PHE A 253 9.15 -9.74 14.31
N VAL A 254 9.97 -10.71 13.93
CA VAL A 254 11.37 -10.80 14.40
C VAL A 254 12.20 -9.62 13.89
N SER A 255 12.03 -9.22 12.63
CA SER A 255 12.71 -8.07 12.04
C SER A 255 12.35 -6.77 12.76
N ASN A 256 11.05 -6.49 12.92
CA ASN A 256 10.53 -5.33 13.62
C ASN A 256 10.98 -5.30 15.09
N GLY A 257 10.87 -6.42 15.80
CA GLY A 257 11.32 -6.52 17.19
C GLY A 257 12.82 -6.25 17.34
N LYS A 258 13.66 -6.81 16.46
CA LYS A 258 15.11 -6.51 16.44
C LYS A 258 15.38 -5.04 16.14
N ASN A 259 14.66 -4.48 15.17
CA ASN A 259 14.78 -3.08 14.80
C ASN A 259 14.52 -2.18 16.03
N LEU A 260 13.42 -2.40 16.75
CA LEU A 260 13.05 -1.63 17.93
C LEU A 260 14.06 -1.80 19.08
N LEU A 261 14.46 -3.03 19.41
CA LEU A 261 15.44 -3.29 20.46
C LEU A 261 16.80 -2.65 20.17
N ASN A 262 17.28 -2.75 18.93
CA ASN A 262 18.53 -2.13 18.51
C ASN A 262 18.51 -0.60 18.59
N HIS A 263 17.33 0.01 18.68
CA HIS A 263 17.15 1.46 18.81
C HIS A 263 16.75 1.85 20.23
N GLY A 264 16.98 0.99 21.23
CA GLY A 264 16.83 1.32 22.65
C GLY A 264 15.41 1.26 23.18
N TYR A 265 14.49 0.59 22.48
CA TYR A 265 13.17 0.30 23.03
C TYR A 265 13.23 -0.87 24.00
N THR A 266 12.39 -0.83 25.03
CA THR A 266 12.25 -1.89 26.04
C THR A 266 10.89 -2.55 25.94
N MET A 267 10.80 -3.84 26.21
CA MET A 267 9.53 -4.58 26.09
C MET A 267 8.76 -4.62 27.41
N ALA A 268 7.44 -4.43 27.31
CA ALA A 268 6.46 -4.59 28.38
C ALA A 268 5.19 -5.26 27.85
N LEU A 269 4.34 -5.75 28.75
CA LEU A 269 3.00 -6.22 28.38
C LEU A 269 2.12 -5.03 27.97
N SER A 270 1.50 -5.08 26.80
CA SER A 270 0.56 -4.06 26.35
C SER A 270 -0.83 -4.37 26.89
N LYS A 271 -1.22 -3.73 27.99
CA LYS A 271 -2.53 -3.96 28.63
C LYS A 271 -3.71 -3.60 27.72
N GLN A 272 -3.57 -2.52 26.94
CA GLN A 272 -4.62 -2.01 26.06
C GLN A 272 -5.05 -3.00 24.97
N TYR A 273 -4.10 -3.78 24.44
CA TYR A 273 -4.32 -4.69 23.32
C TYR A 273 -4.21 -6.17 23.71
N THR A 274 -4.07 -6.46 25.00
CA THR A 274 -4.14 -7.84 25.50
C THR A 274 -5.60 -8.12 25.86
N PRO A 275 -6.23 -9.16 25.27
CA PRO A 275 -7.56 -9.60 25.71
C PRO A 275 -7.58 -9.88 27.21
N TYR A 276 -8.76 -9.92 27.83
CA TYR A 276 -8.86 -10.19 29.26
C TYR A 276 -8.12 -11.48 29.64
N GLN A 277 -7.25 -11.38 30.64
CA GLN A 277 -6.44 -12.47 31.16
C GLN A 277 -6.50 -12.46 32.68
N ASP A 278 -6.64 -13.64 33.28
CA ASP A 278 -6.46 -13.82 34.72
C ASP A 278 -5.00 -13.53 35.15
N ALA A 279 -4.77 -13.44 36.47
CA ALA A 279 -3.45 -13.11 37.01
C ALA A 279 -2.34 -14.11 36.62
N SER A 280 -2.69 -15.40 36.50
CA SER A 280 -1.74 -16.46 36.13
C SER A 280 -1.32 -16.34 34.67
N ALA A 281 -2.28 -16.12 33.77
CA ALA A 281 -2.06 -15.90 32.35
C ALA A 281 -1.22 -14.62 32.12
N GLN A 282 -1.50 -13.54 32.83
CA GLN A 282 -0.69 -12.32 32.75
C GLN A 282 0.77 -12.55 33.18
N GLU A 283 0.99 -13.32 34.25
CA GLU A 283 2.34 -13.63 34.73
C GLU A 283 3.11 -14.50 33.73
N LEU A 284 2.46 -15.45 33.07
CA LEU A 284 3.05 -16.23 31.99
C LEU A 284 3.44 -15.34 30.79
N SER A 285 2.57 -14.40 30.40
CA SER A 285 2.84 -13.43 29.34
C SER A 285 4.05 -12.55 29.69
N LYS A 286 4.14 -12.04 30.93
CA LYS A 286 5.29 -11.27 31.41
C LYS A 286 6.59 -12.07 31.39
N ARG A 287 6.56 -13.33 31.83
CA ARG A 287 7.73 -14.23 31.78
C ARG A 287 8.20 -14.49 30.35
N ALA A 288 7.27 -14.68 29.41
CA ALA A 288 7.59 -14.84 28.00
C ALA A 288 8.33 -13.61 27.44
N ILE A 289 7.89 -12.41 27.80
CA ILE A 289 8.55 -11.14 27.42
C ILE A 289 9.92 -10.97 28.09
N GLN A 290 10.05 -11.33 29.37
CA GLN A 290 11.33 -11.22 30.08
C GLN A 290 12.42 -12.10 29.45
N ARG A 291 12.05 -13.30 28.99
CA ARG A 291 12.98 -14.24 28.32
C ARG A 291 13.50 -13.72 26.99
N THR A 292 12.88 -12.70 26.39
CA THR A 292 13.28 -12.16 25.08
C THR A 292 14.00 -10.82 25.14
N ARG A 293 14.27 -10.27 26.33
CA ARG A 293 14.80 -8.91 26.53
C ARG A 293 16.07 -8.57 25.74
N SER A 294 16.92 -9.55 25.41
CA SER A 294 18.14 -9.36 24.60
C SER A 294 17.93 -9.54 23.08
N GLY A 295 16.68 -9.66 22.62
CA GLY A 295 16.31 -9.99 21.24
C GLY A 295 16.50 -11.47 20.88
N LYS A 296 17.30 -12.21 21.66
CA LYS A 296 17.37 -13.68 21.61
C LYS A 296 16.04 -14.23 22.12
N GLY A 297 15.27 -14.88 21.24
CA GLY A 297 13.98 -15.50 21.58
C GLY A 297 12.73 -14.82 21.00
N LEU A 298 12.85 -13.72 20.23
CA LEU A 298 11.69 -13.07 19.57
C LEU A 298 10.83 -14.05 18.77
N ALA A 299 11.47 -15.02 18.12
CA ALA A 299 10.78 -16.04 17.35
C ALA A 299 9.92 -16.98 18.24
N ALA A 300 10.40 -17.30 19.44
CA ALA A 300 9.66 -18.08 20.42
C ALA A 300 8.56 -17.26 21.10
N LEU A 301 8.76 -15.94 21.24
CA LEU A 301 7.72 -15.03 21.71
C LEU A 301 6.56 -14.95 20.70
N PHE A 302 6.86 -14.85 19.40
CA PHE A 302 5.84 -14.95 18.34
C PHE A 302 5.02 -16.24 18.46
N ASP A 303 5.71 -17.38 18.56
CA ASP A 303 5.07 -18.70 18.69
C ASP A 303 4.23 -18.80 19.98
N THR A 304 4.63 -18.08 21.03
CA THR A 304 3.91 -18.00 22.32
C THR A 304 2.65 -17.15 22.21
N MET A 305 2.76 -15.94 21.65
CA MET A 305 1.64 -15.01 21.41
C MET A 305 0.58 -15.63 20.48
N ARG A 306 1.02 -16.41 19.49
CA ARG A 306 0.11 -17.14 18.60
C ARG A 306 -0.73 -18.19 19.35
N ARG A 307 -0.15 -18.87 20.34
CA ARG A 307 -0.84 -19.93 21.11
C ARG A 307 -1.66 -19.38 22.27
N LYS A 308 -1.23 -18.26 22.83
CA LYS A 308 -1.85 -17.57 23.95
C LYS A 308 -1.90 -16.09 23.58
N PRO A 309 -3.04 -15.56 23.13
CA PRO A 309 -3.13 -14.20 22.64
C PRO A 309 -2.80 -13.16 23.73
N PHE A 310 -1.78 -12.34 23.47
CA PHE A 310 -1.47 -11.11 24.22
C PHE A 310 -0.68 -10.16 23.33
N ALA A 311 -0.62 -8.88 23.72
CA ALA A 311 0.14 -7.85 23.03
C ALA A 311 1.40 -7.44 23.81
N VAL A 312 2.47 -7.10 23.09
CA VAL A 312 3.74 -6.63 23.66
C VAL A 312 3.99 -5.18 23.23
N ALA A 313 4.23 -4.29 24.17
CA ALA A 313 4.61 -2.91 23.89
C ALA A 313 6.14 -2.76 23.90
N PHE A 314 6.69 -2.18 22.85
CA PHE A 314 8.07 -1.68 22.80
C PHE A 314 8.05 -0.20 23.14
N VAL A 315 8.65 0.18 24.26
CA VAL A 315 8.54 1.53 24.84
C VAL A 315 9.89 2.23 24.91
N LYS A 316 9.92 3.51 24.53
CA LYS A 316 11.10 4.39 24.61
C LYS A 316 10.66 5.82 24.91
N LYS A 317 11.42 6.55 25.71
CA LYS A 317 11.22 8.00 25.93
C LYS A 317 12.12 8.79 25.00
N VAL A 318 11.55 9.73 24.25
CA VAL A 318 12.29 10.62 23.32
C VAL A 318 11.83 12.04 23.57
N LYS A 319 12.75 12.93 23.96
CA LYS A 319 12.47 14.36 24.18
C LYS A 319 11.23 14.63 25.07
N GLY A 320 11.04 13.83 26.10
CA GLY A 320 9.92 13.98 27.04
C GLY A 320 8.64 13.24 26.65
N ILE A 321 8.54 12.73 25.41
CA ILE A 321 7.39 11.98 24.90
C ILE A 321 7.65 10.47 25.04
N ILE A 322 6.65 9.72 25.48
CA ILE A 322 6.69 8.25 25.56
C ILE A 322 6.20 7.69 24.22
N ILE A 323 7.08 6.98 23.51
CA ILE A 323 6.73 6.26 22.28
C ILE A 323 6.49 4.80 22.64
N SER A 324 5.35 4.24 22.21
CA SER A 324 4.96 2.86 22.40
C SER A 324 4.58 2.20 21.07
N HIS A 325 5.33 1.20 20.65
CA HIS A 325 4.96 0.31 19.55
C HIS A 325 4.42 -1.01 20.10
N SER A 326 3.10 -1.12 20.22
CA SER A 326 2.43 -2.38 20.52
C SER A 326 2.52 -3.32 19.33
N VAL A 327 2.74 -4.60 19.59
CA VAL A 327 2.72 -5.68 18.59
C VAL A 327 1.77 -6.78 19.04
N TYR A 328 1.04 -7.36 18.09
CA TYR A 328 0.11 -8.45 18.30
C TYR A 328 0.23 -9.48 17.16
N VAL A 329 -0.01 -10.75 17.46
CA VAL A 329 -0.08 -11.81 16.45
C VAL A 329 -1.55 -12.13 16.24
N TYR A 330 -2.06 -11.95 15.02
CA TYR A 330 -3.44 -12.23 14.68
C TYR A 330 -3.80 -13.65 15.12
N ALA A 331 -4.89 -13.77 15.88
CA ALA A 331 -5.32 -15.03 16.48
C ALA A 331 -6.61 -15.54 15.82
N ASN A 332 -7.64 -14.69 15.79
CA ASN A 332 -8.94 -14.95 15.20
C ASN A 332 -9.66 -13.62 14.94
N GLU A 333 -10.80 -13.70 14.25
CA GLU A 333 -11.61 -12.55 13.88
C GLU A 333 -12.14 -11.75 15.08
N ALA A 334 -12.64 -12.42 16.13
CA ALA A 334 -13.22 -11.76 17.29
C ALA A 334 -12.18 -10.92 18.06
N ASP A 335 -10.99 -11.48 18.26
CA ASP A 335 -9.86 -10.78 18.87
C ASP A 335 -9.41 -9.59 18.01
N GLN A 336 -9.41 -9.75 16.68
CA GLN A 336 -9.05 -8.67 15.76
C GLN A 336 -10.09 -7.54 15.77
N GLN A 337 -11.38 -7.87 15.86
CA GLN A 337 -12.46 -6.90 16.01
C GLN A 337 -12.32 -6.09 17.31
N LEU A 338 -12.02 -6.78 18.42
CA LEU A 338 -11.76 -6.12 19.70
C LEU A 338 -10.52 -5.20 19.64
N LEU A 339 -9.44 -5.65 19.00
CA LEU A 339 -8.24 -4.86 18.80
C LEU A 339 -8.53 -3.60 17.99
N MET A 340 -9.28 -3.72 16.89
CA MET A 340 -9.67 -2.58 16.05
C MET A 340 -10.52 -1.58 16.84
N LYS A 341 -11.48 -2.08 17.62
CA LYS A 341 -12.29 -1.23 18.51
C LYS A 341 -11.43 -0.46 19.52
N HIS A 342 -10.48 -1.13 20.18
CA HIS A 342 -9.55 -0.48 21.11
C HIS A 342 -8.63 0.54 20.45
N PHE A 343 -8.26 0.34 19.19
CA PHE A 343 -7.51 1.33 18.42
C PHE A 343 -8.36 2.58 18.12
N LEU A 344 -9.58 2.40 17.62
CA LEU A 344 -10.46 3.50 17.24
C LEU A 344 -10.92 4.34 18.44
N GLN A 345 -11.26 3.68 19.54
CA GLN A 345 -11.75 4.33 20.76
C GLN A 345 -10.62 4.82 21.67
N GLY A 346 -9.41 4.25 21.52
CA GLY A 346 -8.22 4.61 22.28
C GLY A 346 -7.40 5.75 21.67
N ASP A 347 -6.25 6.01 22.28
CA ASP A 347 -5.42 7.18 21.98
C ASP A 347 -4.17 6.86 21.15
N ASP A 348 -4.06 5.70 20.51
CA ASP A 348 -2.90 5.35 19.65
C ASP A 348 -3.06 5.91 18.23
N GLU A 349 -2.05 6.58 17.70
CA GLU A 349 -2.12 7.30 16.41
C GLU A 349 -2.08 6.36 15.21
N MET A 350 -1.31 5.27 15.29
CA MET A 350 -0.98 4.43 14.13
C MET A 350 -1.48 2.99 14.26
N PHE A 351 -2.13 2.51 13.20
CA PHE A 351 -2.36 1.09 12.98
C PHE A 351 -1.46 0.59 11.84
N ALA A 352 -0.69 -0.45 12.09
CA ALA A 352 0.21 -1.03 11.10
C ALA A 352 -0.20 -2.47 10.75
N GLN A 353 -0.65 -2.65 9.51
CA GLN A 353 -0.94 -3.97 8.93
C GLN A 353 0.37 -4.65 8.56
N ARG A 354 0.63 -5.85 9.10
CA ARG A 354 1.85 -6.63 8.83
C ARG A 354 1.49 -8.01 8.29
N GLY A 355 2.16 -8.38 7.21
CA GLY A 355 1.90 -9.59 6.42
C GLY A 355 1.51 -9.22 5.00
N HIS A 356 1.04 -10.20 4.22
CA HIS A 356 0.62 -9.99 2.84
C HIS A 356 -0.62 -9.11 2.68
N SER A 357 -0.82 -8.61 1.45
CA SER A 357 -1.86 -7.66 1.08
C SER A 357 -3.29 -8.19 1.19
N TYR A 358 -3.47 -9.48 0.94
CA TYR A 358 -4.77 -10.13 1.04
C TYR A 358 -5.23 -10.32 2.50
N TRP A 359 -4.35 -10.13 3.50
CA TRP A 359 -4.76 -10.08 4.91
C TRP A 359 -5.35 -8.73 5.33
N ARG A 360 -5.44 -7.75 4.41
CA ARG A 360 -6.03 -6.43 4.72
C ARG A 360 -7.49 -6.57 5.14
N SER A 361 -8.24 -7.45 4.50
CA SER A 361 -9.66 -7.63 4.81
C SER A 361 -9.85 -8.09 6.25
N GLU A 362 -9.20 -9.20 6.60
CA GLU A 362 -9.22 -9.76 7.95
C GLU A 362 -8.68 -8.83 9.04
N GLN A 363 -7.67 -8.00 8.74
CA GLN A 363 -7.03 -7.14 9.75
C GLN A 363 -7.68 -5.75 9.88
N ILE A 364 -8.26 -5.21 8.80
CA ILE A 364 -8.74 -3.83 8.78
C ILE A 364 -10.20 -3.74 8.31
N THR A 365 -10.51 -4.12 7.07
CA THR A 365 -11.81 -3.74 6.49
C THR A 365 -12.98 -4.51 7.12
N ASP A 366 -12.88 -5.82 7.23
CA ASP A 366 -13.99 -6.64 7.76
C ASP A 366 -14.25 -6.34 9.25
N PRO A 367 -13.21 -6.20 10.12
CA PRO A 367 -13.41 -5.74 11.48
C PRO A 367 -14.11 -4.38 11.58
N LEU A 368 -13.74 -3.41 10.73
CA LEU A 368 -14.36 -2.09 10.69
C LEU A 368 -15.84 -2.16 10.28
N GLU A 369 -16.14 -2.89 9.21
CA GLU A 369 -17.50 -3.08 8.70
C GLU A 369 -18.38 -3.76 9.74
N LYS A 370 -17.87 -4.83 10.38
CA LYS A 370 -18.59 -5.54 11.46
C LYS A 370 -18.81 -4.65 12.68
N LEU A 371 -17.83 -3.83 13.08
CA LEU A 371 -18.01 -2.87 14.18
C LEU A 371 -19.07 -1.82 13.85
N LYS A 372 -19.08 -1.30 12.61
CA LYS A 372 -20.09 -0.33 12.14
C LYS A 372 -21.48 -0.96 12.09
N ALA A 373 -21.63 -2.13 11.48
CA ALA A 373 -22.89 -2.85 11.37
C ALA A 373 -23.47 -3.19 12.76
N ASN A 374 -22.62 -3.58 13.70
CA ASN A 374 -23.00 -3.88 15.08
C ASN A 374 -23.15 -2.63 15.97
N LYS A 375 -23.05 -1.41 15.40
CA LYS A 375 -23.13 -0.13 16.13
C LYS A 375 -22.17 -0.03 17.32
N GLN A 376 -21.02 -0.70 17.24
CA GLN A 376 -20.00 -0.68 18.29
C GLN A 376 -19.01 0.47 18.14
N ILE A 377 -19.02 1.12 16.97
CA ILE A 377 -18.32 2.36 16.66
C ILE A 377 -19.28 3.33 15.97
N ALA A 378 -19.05 4.63 16.13
CA ALA A 378 -19.77 5.69 15.45
C ALA A 378 -18.85 6.45 14.47
N ALA A 379 -19.42 7.31 13.63
CA ALA A 379 -18.65 8.21 12.76
C ALA A 379 -17.65 9.07 13.54
N SER A 380 -18.02 9.47 14.77
CA SER A 380 -17.14 10.19 15.68
C SER A 380 -15.91 9.39 16.11
N ASP A 381 -15.96 8.06 16.18
CA ASP A 381 -14.77 7.24 16.50
C ASP A 381 -13.76 7.24 15.35
N LEU A 382 -14.24 7.37 14.11
CA LEU A 382 -13.43 7.45 12.89
C LEU A 382 -12.82 8.85 12.71
N THR A 383 -13.49 9.89 13.21
CA THR A 383 -13.07 11.29 13.05
C THR A 383 -12.59 11.96 14.34
N LYS A 384 -12.56 11.23 15.47
CA LYS A 384 -12.15 11.76 16.79
C LYS A 384 -10.78 12.43 16.74
N ARG A 385 -9.89 11.88 15.93
CA ARG A 385 -8.54 12.37 15.67
C ARG A 385 -8.01 11.83 14.37
N GLN A 386 -7.11 12.56 13.73
CA GLN A 386 -6.51 12.14 12.48
C GLN A 386 -5.62 10.93 12.77
N ARG A 387 -5.96 9.77 12.19
CA ARG A 387 -5.21 8.52 12.38
C ARG A 387 -4.16 8.32 11.29
N PHE A 388 -3.29 7.34 11.51
CA PHE A 388 -2.28 6.93 10.53
C PHE A 388 -2.36 5.43 10.25
N LEU A 389 -2.48 5.03 8.98
CA LEU A 389 -2.31 3.63 8.59
C LEU A 389 -0.94 3.41 7.97
N SER A 390 -0.23 2.42 8.49
CA SER A 390 0.96 1.88 7.84
C SER A 390 0.62 0.55 7.19
N LEU A 391 0.48 0.55 5.88
CA LEU A 391 0.18 -0.65 5.11
C LEU A 391 1.51 -1.29 4.73
N GLY A 392 1.89 -2.33 5.47
CA GLY A 392 3.15 -3.06 5.24
C GLY A 392 3.18 -3.86 3.93
N SER A 393 2.12 -3.82 3.15
CA SER A 393 1.87 -4.66 1.98
C SER A 393 1.26 -3.89 0.80
N CYS A 394 1.26 -4.52 -0.38
CA CYS A 394 0.78 -3.95 -1.63
C CYS A 394 -0.73 -3.65 -1.59
N GLY A 395 -1.15 -2.41 -1.81
CA GLY A 395 -2.58 -2.06 -1.84
C GLY A 395 -3.04 -1.47 -3.16
N GLY A 396 -2.11 -0.96 -3.96
CA GLY A 396 -2.44 -0.08 -5.06
C GLY A 396 -3.21 1.16 -4.59
N VAL A 397 -3.68 1.95 -5.54
CA VAL A 397 -4.50 3.13 -5.23
C VAL A 397 -5.90 2.73 -4.75
N LYS A 398 -6.48 1.62 -5.22
CA LYS A 398 -7.81 1.14 -4.79
C LYS A 398 -7.92 0.95 -3.28
N ALA A 399 -6.95 0.26 -2.67
CA ALA A 399 -6.96 0.06 -1.22
C ALA A 399 -6.79 1.39 -0.48
N TYR A 400 -5.99 2.31 -1.02
CA TYR A 400 -5.86 3.66 -0.49
C TYR A 400 -7.22 4.36 -0.49
N THR A 401 -7.93 4.35 -1.63
CA THR A 401 -9.27 4.94 -1.77
C THR A 401 -10.27 4.31 -0.80
N LYS A 402 -10.37 2.97 -0.75
CA LYS A 402 -11.29 2.26 0.14
C LYS A 402 -11.04 2.64 1.61
N LEU A 403 -9.79 2.61 2.06
CA LEU A 403 -9.44 2.94 3.44
C LEU A 403 -9.68 4.42 3.77
N THR A 404 -9.35 5.35 2.88
CA THR A 404 -9.63 6.77 3.10
C THR A 404 -11.13 7.01 3.25
N ARG A 405 -11.96 6.39 2.40
CA ARG A 405 -13.44 6.46 2.50
C ARG A 405 -13.95 5.85 3.81
N MET A 406 -13.44 4.69 4.22
CA MET A 406 -13.84 4.04 5.48
C MET A 406 -13.52 4.89 6.72
N PHE A 407 -12.46 5.70 6.68
CA PHE A 407 -12.10 6.65 7.74
C PHE A 407 -12.63 8.07 7.48
N LEU A 408 -13.58 8.22 6.56
CA LEU A 408 -14.25 9.49 6.25
C LEU A 408 -13.26 10.62 5.93
N GLY A 409 -12.18 10.33 5.19
CA GLY A 409 -11.12 11.29 4.86
C GLY A 409 -10.22 11.69 6.04
N HIS A 410 -10.44 11.14 7.23
CA HIS A 410 -9.74 11.53 8.47
C HIS A 410 -8.56 10.60 8.80
N ILE A 411 -7.79 10.25 7.77
CA ILE A 411 -6.65 9.36 7.89
C ILE A 411 -5.50 9.74 6.96
N ASP A 412 -4.27 9.54 7.42
CA ASP A 412 -3.07 9.58 6.60
C ASP A 412 -2.55 8.15 6.41
N ILE A 413 -2.06 7.83 5.22
CA ILE A 413 -1.69 6.46 4.89
C ILE A 413 -0.28 6.43 4.30
N LEU A 414 0.58 5.61 4.91
CA LEU A 414 1.75 5.06 4.24
C LEU A 414 1.34 3.77 3.55
N ALA A 415 1.50 3.71 2.23
CA ALA A 415 1.23 2.51 1.46
C ALA A 415 2.30 2.30 0.39
N THR A 416 2.29 1.12 -0.22
CA THR A 416 3.01 0.89 -1.46
C THR A 416 2.08 0.39 -2.56
N ILE A 417 2.30 0.88 -3.78
CA ILE A 417 1.69 0.36 -5.02
C ILE A 417 2.46 -0.86 -5.56
N GLY A 418 3.50 -1.30 -4.84
CA GLY A 418 4.34 -2.44 -5.16
C GLY A 418 4.60 -3.33 -3.96
N THR A 419 5.66 -4.13 -4.02
CA THR A 419 6.03 -5.05 -2.94
C THR A 419 6.55 -4.28 -1.73
N GLY A 420 5.79 -4.34 -0.64
CA GLY A 420 6.20 -3.76 0.65
C GLY A 420 7.47 -4.43 1.16
N MET A 421 8.44 -3.64 1.60
CA MET A 421 9.72 -4.17 2.08
C MET A 421 9.90 -3.91 3.57
N ALA A 422 10.23 -4.95 4.34
CA ALA A 422 10.51 -4.82 5.78
C ALA A 422 11.66 -3.81 6.06
N ILE A 423 12.65 -3.72 5.16
CA ILE A 423 13.74 -2.74 5.22
C ILE A 423 13.27 -1.28 5.11
N ILE A 424 12.03 -1.04 4.66
CA ILE A 424 11.39 0.28 4.66
C ILE A 424 10.40 0.38 5.81
N ASN A 425 9.45 -0.55 5.89
CA ASN A 425 8.32 -0.45 6.81
C ASN A 425 8.74 -0.44 8.28
N ASP A 426 9.73 -1.27 8.65
CA ASP A 426 10.23 -1.34 10.03
C ASP A 426 10.91 -0.02 10.45
N PRO A 427 11.97 0.45 9.75
CA PRO A 427 12.60 1.71 10.12
C PRO A 427 11.68 2.91 9.93
N TYR A 428 10.77 2.92 8.95
CA TYR A 428 9.83 4.03 8.77
C TYR A 428 8.88 4.16 9.96
N ASN A 429 8.17 3.09 10.34
CA ASN A 429 7.19 3.16 11.42
C ASN A 429 7.84 3.58 12.75
N ARG A 430 9.06 3.10 13.03
CA ARG A 430 9.84 3.56 14.18
C ARG A 430 10.26 5.03 14.03
N ASN A 431 10.93 5.36 12.93
CA ASN A 431 11.50 6.69 12.71
C ASN A 431 10.42 7.78 12.64
N PHE A 432 9.22 7.44 12.20
CA PHE A 432 8.07 8.33 12.13
C PHE A 432 7.78 8.94 13.51
N PHE A 433 7.49 8.12 14.53
CA PHE A 433 7.25 8.66 15.87
C PHE A 433 8.48 9.29 16.52
N GLU A 434 9.68 8.76 16.28
CA GLU A 434 10.88 9.43 16.77
C GLU A 434 11.06 10.82 16.16
N THR A 435 10.70 10.99 14.89
CA THR A 435 10.75 12.27 14.18
C THR A 435 9.68 13.21 14.71
N VAL A 436 8.44 12.74 14.86
CA VAL A 436 7.35 13.52 15.50
C VAL A 436 7.78 14.01 16.88
N ALA A 437 8.35 13.13 17.71
CA ALA A 437 8.77 13.49 19.07
C ALA A 437 9.96 14.47 19.13
N LYS A 438 10.90 14.40 18.17
CA LYS A 438 12.12 15.23 18.16
C LYS A 438 11.92 16.62 17.57
N ASN A 439 10.85 16.85 16.82
CA ASN A 439 10.65 18.08 16.05
C ASN A 439 9.45 18.89 16.58
N PRO A 440 9.35 20.19 16.23
CA PRO A 440 8.17 21.00 16.50
C PRO A 440 6.87 20.37 15.97
N SER A 441 5.73 20.74 16.53
CA SER A 441 4.42 20.27 16.05
C SER A 441 3.98 20.90 14.73
N THR A 442 4.74 21.88 14.24
CA THR A 442 4.46 22.62 13.00
C THR A 442 5.12 22.01 11.77
N ILE A 443 5.90 20.92 11.89
CA ILE A 443 6.49 20.29 10.72
C ILE A 443 5.39 19.75 9.79
N THR A 444 5.60 19.86 8.49
CA THR A 444 4.65 19.42 7.46
C THR A 444 4.89 17.96 7.07
N TRP A 445 4.02 17.42 6.22
CA TRP A 445 4.25 16.12 5.58
C TRP A 445 5.46 16.13 4.65
N GLU A 446 5.79 17.28 4.06
CA GLU A 446 7.00 17.47 3.27
C GLU A 446 8.27 17.37 4.14
N ASP A 447 8.28 18.04 5.30
CA ASP A 447 9.36 17.92 6.29
C ASP A 447 9.56 16.47 6.73
N MET A 448 8.45 15.75 6.96
CA MET A 448 8.48 14.34 7.34
C MET A 448 9.07 13.46 6.22
N ALA A 449 8.70 13.72 4.96
CA ALA A 449 9.26 13.02 3.81
C ALA A 449 10.78 13.29 3.68
N ALA A 450 11.21 14.53 3.84
CA ALA A 450 12.63 14.90 3.81
C ALA A 450 13.43 14.19 4.93
N LYS A 451 12.91 14.19 6.17
CA LYS A 451 13.56 13.55 7.34
C LYS A 451 13.56 12.02 7.28
N SER A 452 12.69 11.41 6.49
CA SER A 452 12.62 9.96 6.28
C SER A 452 13.26 9.48 4.97
N SER A 453 13.73 10.40 4.11
CA SER A 453 14.27 10.13 2.78
C SER A 453 15.39 9.07 2.75
N PHE A 454 16.24 9.04 3.79
CA PHE A 454 17.33 8.06 3.90
C PHE A 454 16.86 6.60 3.91
N ILE A 455 15.62 6.34 4.35
CA ILE A 455 15.01 4.99 4.36
C ILE A 455 14.72 4.53 2.93
N PHE A 456 14.41 5.47 2.04
CA PHE A 456 14.01 5.26 0.66
C PHE A 456 15.18 5.38 -0.34
N ALA A 457 16.41 5.54 0.16
CA ALA A 457 17.61 5.69 -0.65
C ALA A 457 17.82 4.51 -1.63
N ASN A 458 18.61 4.77 -2.68
CA ASN A 458 18.90 3.80 -3.76
C ASN A 458 17.66 3.35 -4.54
N GLY A 459 16.68 4.23 -4.73
CA GLY A 459 15.49 3.97 -5.53
C GLY A 459 14.46 3.02 -4.90
N ARG A 460 14.65 2.64 -3.63
CA ARG A 460 13.80 1.66 -2.93
C ARG A 460 12.38 2.16 -2.64
N GLY A 461 12.17 3.48 -2.61
CA GLY A 461 10.90 4.11 -2.28
C GLY A 461 10.04 4.58 -3.44
N GLN A 462 10.41 4.31 -4.69
CA GLN A 462 9.67 4.86 -5.85
C GLN A 462 8.20 4.43 -5.91
N ASP A 463 7.88 3.30 -5.29
CA ASP A 463 6.54 2.72 -5.21
C ASP A 463 5.80 3.02 -3.91
N TYR A 464 6.35 3.88 -3.04
CA TYR A 464 5.71 4.23 -1.78
C TYR A 464 4.88 5.51 -1.95
N LEU A 465 3.63 5.42 -1.51
CA LEU A 465 2.73 6.54 -1.32
C LEU A 465 2.92 7.02 0.12
N LEU A 466 3.39 8.25 0.24
CA LEU A 466 3.57 8.94 1.52
C LEU A 466 2.39 9.91 1.73
N PRO A 467 2.00 10.19 2.98
CA PRO A 467 1.13 11.33 3.25
C PRO A 467 1.70 12.62 2.66
N GLY A 468 0.83 13.51 2.21
CA GLY A 468 1.22 14.75 1.51
C GLY A 468 1.66 14.58 0.06
N CYS A 469 1.77 13.36 -0.48
CA CYS A 469 1.96 13.18 -1.93
C CYS A 469 0.70 13.56 -2.72
N LEU A 470 0.83 13.78 -4.03
CA LEU A 470 -0.31 14.12 -4.91
C LEU A 470 -1.50 13.18 -4.72
N THR A 471 -1.29 11.86 -4.68
CA THR A 471 -2.37 10.90 -4.44
C THR A 471 -3.07 11.16 -3.11
N ALA A 472 -2.34 11.44 -2.03
CA ALA A 472 -2.93 11.73 -0.72
C ALA A 472 -3.73 13.04 -0.72
N ILE A 473 -3.20 14.09 -1.38
CA ILE A 473 -3.86 15.39 -1.50
C ILE A 473 -5.20 15.25 -2.25
N LEU A 474 -5.20 14.57 -3.39
CA LEU A 474 -6.41 14.39 -4.21
C LEU A 474 -7.51 13.65 -3.46
N HIS A 475 -7.16 12.62 -2.68
CA HIS A 475 -8.15 11.89 -1.86
C HIS A 475 -8.75 12.79 -0.77
N LYS A 476 -7.93 13.58 -0.07
CA LYS A 476 -8.41 14.52 0.95
C LYS A 476 -9.37 15.57 0.36
N ILE A 477 -9.03 16.12 -0.81
CA ILE A 477 -9.88 17.09 -1.51
C ILE A 477 -11.23 16.48 -1.88
N LEU A 478 -11.22 15.27 -2.43
CA LEU A 478 -12.46 14.60 -2.84
C LEU A 478 -13.37 14.32 -1.64
N ASP A 479 -12.80 13.86 -0.53
CA ASP A 479 -13.57 13.61 0.68
C ASP A 479 -14.10 14.91 1.32
N GLU A 480 -13.33 15.99 1.32
CA GLU A 480 -13.82 17.32 1.73
C GLU A 480 -15.00 17.79 0.87
N ASP A 481 -14.94 17.62 -0.45
CA ASP A 481 -16.02 17.99 -1.36
C ASP A 481 -17.28 17.14 -1.14
N ARG A 482 -17.13 15.84 -0.89
CA ARG A 482 -18.26 14.95 -0.57
C ARG A 482 -18.91 15.34 0.76
N LYS A 483 -18.11 15.68 1.77
CA LYS A 483 -18.60 16.19 3.06
C LYS A 483 -19.43 17.46 2.89
N ASN A 484 -18.94 18.40 2.09
CA ASN A 484 -19.62 19.67 1.85
C ASN A 484 -20.93 19.50 1.06
N ARG A 485 -21.05 18.45 0.24
CA ARG A 485 -22.27 18.10 -0.50
C ARG A 485 -23.30 17.33 0.33
N GLY A 486 -22.90 16.77 1.48
CA GLY A 486 -23.77 15.94 2.31
C GLY A 486 -23.93 14.50 1.81
N ASP A 487 -23.11 14.06 0.85
CA ASP A 487 -23.19 12.77 0.14
C ASP A 487 -22.74 11.55 0.99
N PHE A 488 -22.85 11.62 2.32
CA PHE A 488 -22.52 10.49 3.19
C PHE A 488 -23.47 9.29 3.01
N SER A 489 -24.61 9.47 2.34
CA SER A 489 -25.54 8.39 1.98
C SER A 489 -24.97 7.42 0.95
N ASP A 490 -24.08 7.87 0.06
CA ASP A 490 -23.57 7.06 -1.05
C ASP A 490 -22.28 6.31 -0.68
N ALA A 491 -21.66 6.70 0.43
CA ALA A 491 -20.66 5.86 1.07
C ALA A 491 -21.24 4.51 1.51
N GLU A 492 -22.57 4.33 1.55
CA GLU A 492 -23.20 3.04 1.92
C GLU A 492 -23.42 2.09 0.73
N GLN A 493 -23.41 2.57 -0.52
CA GLN A 493 -23.72 1.74 -1.71
C GLN A 493 -22.49 1.24 -2.48
N ASP A 494 -21.33 1.88 -2.33
CA ASP A 494 -20.13 1.54 -3.11
C ASP A 494 -19.34 0.32 -2.56
N PHE A 495 -19.89 -0.35 -1.54
CA PHE A 495 -19.28 -1.50 -0.87
C PHE A 495 -19.73 -2.87 -1.41
N SER A 496 -20.68 -2.94 -2.34
CA SER A 496 -21.26 -4.21 -2.82
C SER A 496 -20.55 -4.86 -4.02
N LEU A 497 -19.66 -4.14 -4.72
CA LEU A 497 -19.05 -4.66 -5.96
C LEU A 497 -17.96 -5.73 -5.72
N GLU A 498 -17.48 -5.91 -4.49
CA GLU A 498 -16.61 -7.05 -4.13
C GLU A 498 -17.42 -8.25 -3.60
N SER A 499 -18.65 -8.05 -3.10
CA SER A 499 -19.41 -9.15 -2.49
C SER A 499 -20.02 -10.13 -3.48
N GLU A 500 -20.29 -9.72 -4.73
CA GLU A 500 -20.87 -10.63 -5.73
C GLU A 500 -19.82 -11.58 -6.34
N MET A 501 -18.54 -11.19 -6.42
CA MET A 501 -17.49 -12.04 -6.98
C MET A 501 -16.74 -12.87 -5.93
N GLU A 502 -16.60 -12.41 -4.68
CA GLU A 502 -16.00 -13.24 -3.62
C GLU A 502 -16.94 -14.34 -3.12
N GLN A 503 -18.27 -14.15 -3.23
CA GLN A 503 -19.25 -15.18 -2.86
C GLN A 503 -19.35 -16.34 -3.86
N GLU A 504 -19.08 -16.12 -5.16
CA GLU A 504 -19.06 -17.22 -6.14
C GLU A 504 -17.88 -18.19 -5.93
N PHE A 505 -16.78 -17.76 -5.30
CA PHE A 505 -15.62 -18.64 -5.07
C PHE A 505 -15.77 -19.51 -3.81
N ASN A 506 -16.50 -19.05 -2.80
CA ASN A 506 -16.83 -19.88 -1.62
C ASN A 506 -17.95 -20.89 -1.89
N ALA A 507 -18.69 -20.73 -2.99
CA ALA A 507 -19.68 -21.71 -3.45
C ALA A 507 -19.07 -22.83 -4.33
N LEU A 508 -17.78 -22.72 -4.70
CA LEU A 508 -17.09 -23.67 -5.58
C LEU A 508 -15.85 -24.36 -4.95
N GLN A 509 -15.67 -24.24 -3.63
CA GLN A 509 -14.79 -25.11 -2.83
C GLN A 509 -15.63 -26.13 -2.05
#